data_AF-A0A6V8EM44-F1
#
_entry.id   AF-A0A6V8EM44-F1
#
_cell.length_a   1.000
_cell.length_b   1.000
_cell.length_c   1.000
_cell.angle_alpha   90.00
_cell.angle_beta   90.00
_cell.angle_gamma   90.00
#
_symmetry.space_group_name_H-M   'P 1'
#
loop_
_entity.id
_entity.type
_entity.pdbx_description
1 polymer ?
#
loop_
_entity_poly.entity_id
_entity_poly.type
_entity_poly.pdbx_seq_one_letter_code
_entity_poly.pdbx_strand_id
1 'polypeptide(L)'
;MAASDARVNVAVSDRIMVHLWEQDHQADHYLVSFEMTRPGIAEVCALHLPNVSRTMRELVTDGLVSEHTRAIRGEERRQKTWQLTDEGRLESRKRIEKLRSTNVLIRNKKGKLLEIRADEVSSRLQTGLTLLQVLMHAQHEGVLNFGDIRFGAIIRPEEKNNNPGSISLLSGAHSTYHIRPPETRDVHGRSLEKKAIDEWYKSETPMFVLSGIAGCGKTTLTSFWIDSMISSGKDIHAMYYPCQPWDSSLGIATSLLHRIGIGSDDKLSDPYGVLESLPLKPGASFNIDLFRRRLIAHLLDEKEILEVKPSDLFVILDDVHNIGPEGDHLFGALLQISEVTSMRLFLISRTNLAFYDRRDVHTRGKVEELILTGLTLEEIVDWIDQLNLPNDAPAEEIYAATGGHPLAVELLEIYGNTLHRDWLRFLDEEILDVLPHDHRELLAFLAVAEKPVPWKTLAKVSQFNGKPPTSLLERGLMLELEDGMWLHEALRSRLLREVGTSLEERSTKINQKFD
;
A
#
# COMPACT_ATOMS: atom_id res chain seq x y z
N MET A 1 42.48 37.49 -0.88
CA MET A 1 42.75 36.36 0.04
C MET A 1 41.53 35.47 0.01
N ALA A 2 41.56 34.38 -0.75
CA ALA A 2 40.47 33.40 -0.75
C ALA A 2 40.63 32.55 0.51
N ALA A 3 39.62 32.50 1.37
CA ALA A 3 39.59 31.61 2.52
C ALA A 3 39.54 30.17 2.01
N SER A 4 40.72 29.57 1.83
CA SER A 4 40.89 28.13 1.70
C SER A 4 40.67 27.50 3.08
N ASP A 5 39.71 26.58 3.17
CA ASP A 5 39.29 25.75 4.32
C ASP A 5 38.06 26.17 5.14
N ALA A 6 36.93 26.36 4.47
CA ALA A 6 35.62 26.05 5.06
C ALA A 6 35.18 24.63 4.65
N ARG A 7 36.01 23.60 4.90
CA ARG A 7 35.57 22.21 4.71
C ARG A 7 34.57 21.88 5.82
N VAL A 8 33.31 21.63 5.43
CA VAL A 8 32.28 21.14 6.34
C VAL A 8 32.79 19.86 6.99
N ASN A 9 32.79 19.82 8.31
CA ASN A 9 33.17 18.64 9.05
C ASN A 9 32.11 18.34 10.10
N VAL A 10 31.40 17.23 9.91
CA VAL A 10 30.40 16.72 10.84
C VAL A 10 31.03 15.62 11.67
N ALA A 11 30.95 15.75 13.00
CA ALA A 11 31.43 14.73 13.93
C ALA A 11 30.69 13.40 13.72
N VAL A 12 31.38 12.28 13.96
CA VAL A 12 30.82 10.94 13.75
C VAL A 12 29.55 10.71 14.57
N SER A 13 29.54 11.15 15.83
CA SER A 13 28.37 11.05 16.70
C SER A 13 27.19 11.89 16.18
N ASP A 14 27.46 13.09 15.66
CA ASP A 14 26.42 13.95 15.10
C ASP A 14 25.80 13.35 13.84
N ARG A 15 26.59 12.70 12.96
CA ARG A 15 26.05 11.99 11.79
C ARG A 15 25.05 10.91 12.20
N ILE A 16 25.43 10.09 13.18
CA ILE A 16 24.58 9.00 13.69
C ILE A 16 23.32 9.56 14.35
N MET A 17 23.44 10.61 15.17
CA MET A 17 22.30 11.23 15.85
C MET A 17 21.30 11.85 14.85
N VAL A 18 21.79 12.51 13.79
CA VAL A 18 20.94 13.06 12.72
C VAL A 18 20.29 11.93 11.92
N HIS A 19 21.04 10.89 11.57
CA HIS A 19 20.50 9.72 10.86
C HIS A 19 19.37 9.05 11.64
N LEU A 20 19.60 8.73 12.92
CA LEU A 20 18.59 8.12 13.77
C LEU A 20 17.37 9.04 13.98
N TRP A 21 17.57 10.36 13.96
CA TRP A 21 16.48 11.32 14.00
C TRP A 21 15.64 11.31 12.72
N GLU A 22 16.28 11.26 11.54
CA GLU A 22 15.59 11.13 10.24
C GLU A 22 14.75 9.85 10.18
N GLN A 23 15.14 8.81 10.92
CA GLN A 23 14.46 7.52 11.01
C GLN A 23 13.59 7.35 12.27
N ASP A 24 13.37 8.39 13.08
CA ASP A 24 12.67 8.29 14.37
C ASP A 24 11.20 7.84 14.20
N HIS A 25 10.60 8.06 13.02
CA HIS A 25 9.27 7.57 12.68
C HIS A 25 9.14 6.03 12.70
N GLN A 26 10.26 5.30 12.63
CA GLN A 26 10.31 3.83 12.72
C GLN A 26 10.59 3.33 14.16
N ALA A 27 10.75 4.22 15.14
CA ALA A 27 11.13 3.85 16.50
C ALA A 27 10.16 2.83 17.13
N ASP A 28 8.87 2.92 16.80
CA ASP A 28 7.85 2.02 17.36
C ASP A 28 7.53 0.80 16.48
N HIS A 29 8.28 0.60 15.38
CA HIS A 29 8.00 -0.48 14.43
C HIS A 29 8.76 -1.78 14.77
N TYR A 30 8.07 -2.92 14.69
CA TYR A 30 8.68 -4.25 14.85
C TYR A 30 9.55 -4.64 13.65
N LEU A 31 9.10 -4.25 12.46
CA LEU A 31 9.81 -4.40 11.20
C LEU A 31 10.38 -3.04 10.78
N VAL A 32 11.69 -2.93 10.65
CA VAL A 32 12.36 -1.66 10.32
C VAL A 32 13.16 -1.76 9.03
N SER A 33 13.48 -0.62 8.44
CA SER A 33 14.34 -0.57 7.25
C SER A 33 15.77 -1.00 7.59
N PHE A 34 16.51 -1.43 6.57
CA PHE A 34 17.92 -1.78 6.67
C PHE A 34 18.78 -0.64 7.24
N GLU A 35 18.35 0.62 7.07
CA GLU A 35 19.04 1.83 7.51
C GLU A 35 19.20 1.92 9.04
N MET A 36 18.40 1.19 9.81
CA MET A 36 18.49 1.13 11.28
C MET A 36 19.52 0.11 11.79
N THR A 37 20.13 -0.66 10.89
CA THR A 37 21.15 -1.67 11.21
C THR A 37 22.57 -1.09 11.20
N ARG A 38 23.54 -1.81 11.77
CA ARG A 38 24.94 -1.36 11.79
C ARG A 38 25.49 -1.15 10.37
N PRO A 39 25.27 -2.06 9.41
CA PRO A 39 25.64 -1.83 8.01
C PRO A 39 24.92 -0.64 7.37
N GLY A 40 23.60 -0.51 7.57
CA GLY A 40 22.85 0.61 7.00
C GLY A 40 23.31 1.98 7.54
N ILE A 41 23.52 2.10 8.85
CA ILE A 41 24.06 3.32 9.47
C ILE A 41 25.47 3.62 8.94
N ALA A 42 26.30 2.59 8.76
CA ALA A 42 27.64 2.75 8.20
C ALA A 42 27.59 3.29 6.76
N GLU A 43 26.67 2.77 5.95
CA GLU A 43 26.47 3.21 4.57
C GLU A 43 26.00 4.66 4.50
N VAL A 44 24.91 5.01 5.20
CA VAL A 44 24.30 6.35 5.12
C VAL A 44 25.19 7.42 5.76
N CYS A 45 25.85 7.11 6.89
CA CYS A 45 26.74 8.06 7.55
C CYS A 45 28.16 8.12 6.94
N ALA A 46 28.43 7.33 5.89
CA ALA A 46 29.75 7.10 5.30
C ALA A 46 30.83 6.81 6.36
N LEU A 47 30.57 5.81 7.21
CA LEU A 47 31.43 5.38 8.30
C LEU A 47 31.91 3.94 8.11
N HIS A 48 33.10 3.64 8.61
CA HIS A 48 33.51 2.23 8.77
C HIS A 48 32.74 1.57 9.93
N LEU A 49 32.33 0.30 9.74
CA LEU A 49 31.58 -0.51 10.71
C LEU A 49 32.13 -0.48 12.16
N PRO A 50 33.47 -0.50 12.41
CA PRO A 50 34.01 -0.41 13.76
C PRO A 50 33.72 0.95 14.44
N ASN A 51 33.72 2.04 13.66
CA ASN A 51 33.46 3.38 14.19
C ASN A 51 31.99 3.53 14.61
N VAL A 52 31.08 2.96 13.83
CA VAL A 52 29.66 2.87 14.21
C VAL A 52 29.52 2.10 15.52
N SER A 53 30.18 0.95 15.64
CA SER A 53 30.09 0.10 16.85
C SER A 53 30.69 0.76 18.11
N ARG A 54 31.73 1.60 17.95
CA ARG A 54 32.33 2.35 19.06
C ARG A 54 31.41 3.49 19.49
N THR A 55 30.96 4.29 18.54
CA THR A 55 30.10 5.45 18.80
C THR A 55 28.75 5.04 19.37
N MET A 56 28.15 3.96 18.87
CA MET A 56 26.90 3.42 19.44
C MET A 56 27.06 2.97 20.88
N ARG A 57 28.20 2.36 21.25
CA ARG A 57 28.44 1.99 22.66
C ARG A 57 28.52 3.21 23.56
N GLU A 58 29.16 4.28 23.10
CA GLU A 58 29.22 5.56 23.83
C GLU A 58 27.81 6.17 23.96
N LEU A 59 27.06 6.29 22.85
CA LEU A 59 25.69 6.84 22.86
C LEU A 59 24.69 6.03 23.70
N VAL A 60 24.84 4.71 23.75
CA VAL A 60 24.03 3.82 24.61
C VAL A 60 24.42 4.01 26.08
N THR A 61 25.71 4.17 26.38
CA THR A 61 26.19 4.43 27.75
C THR A 61 25.72 5.79 28.26
N ASP A 62 25.67 6.79 27.37
CA ASP A 62 25.20 8.14 27.66
C ASP A 62 23.65 8.24 27.72
N GLY A 63 22.93 7.13 27.50
CA GLY A 63 21.47 7.10 27.56
C GLY A 63 20.76 7.76 26.38
N LEU A 64 21.47 8.17 25.33
CA LEU A 64 20.92 8.88 24.17
C LEU A 64 20.32 7.92 23.11
N VAL A 65 20.78 6.68 23.09
CA VAL A 65 20.36 5.66 22.11
C VAL A 65 20.02 4.36 22.84
N SER A 66 18.99 3.66 22.38
CA SER A 66 18.64 2.31 22.84
C SER A 66 18.88 1.28 21.75
N GLU A 67 19.37 0.09 22.13
CA GLU A 67 19.63 -1.05 21.24
C GLU A 67 18.48 -2.06 21.33
N HIS A 68 17.96 -2.47 20.18
CA HIS A 68 16.88 -3.45 20.05
C HIS A 68 17.23 -4.53 19.02
N THR A 69 16.71 -5.74 19.20
CA THR A 69 16.78 -6.78 18.17
C THR A 69 15.47 -6.76 17.39
N ARG A 70 15.47 -6.51 16.07
CA ARG A 70 14.26 -6.33 15.26
C ARG A 70 14.35 -7.08 13.93
N ALA A 71 13.21 -7.31 13.29
CA ALA A 71 13.17 -7.87 11.94
C ALA A 71 13.46 -6.74 10.93
N ILE A 72 14.15 -7.06 9.84
CA ILE A 72 14.50 -6.10 8.79
C ILE A 72 13.67 -6.39 7.54
N ARG A 73 13.16 -5.35 6.88
CA ARG A 73 12.42 -5.48 5.62
C ARG A 73 13.27 -6.25 4.59
N GLY A 74 12.72 -7.32 4.03
CA GLY A 74 13.40 -8.16 3.04
C GLY A 74 14.39 -9.19 3.60
N GLU A 75 14.53 -9.32 4.93
CA GLU A 75 15.42 -10.31 5.54
C GLU A 75 14.70 -11.28 6.50
N GLU A 76 15.11 -12.55 6.47
CA GLU A 76 14.55 -13.58 7.35
C GLU A 76 15.08 -13.51 8.79
N ARG A 77 16.31 -13.00 8.98
CA ARG A 77 16.98 -12.97 10.29
C ARG A 77 16.80 -11.63 10.99
N ARG A 78 16.59 -11.68 12.31
CA ARG A 78 16.56 -10.47 13.14
C ARG A 78 17.97 -9.92 13.31
N GLN A 79 18.09 -8.61 13.27
CA GLN A 79 19.35 -7.90 13.46
C GLN A 79 19.26 -6.92 14.62
N LYS A 80 20.43 -6.48 15.10
CA LYS A 80 20.53 -5.37 16.05
C LYS A 80 20.26 -4.06 15.33
N THR A 81 19.43 -3.23 15.97
CA THR A 81 18.94 -1.95 15.49
C THR A 81 19.03 -0.93 16.62
N TRP A 82 19.16 0.35 16.27
CA TRP A 82 19.33 1.43 17.24
C TRP A 82 18.28 2.51 17.01
N GLN A 83 17.79 3.11 18.08
CA GLN A 83 16.85 4.23 18.02
C GLN A 83 17.16 5.26 19.12
N LEU A 84 16.72 6.50 18.93
CA LEU A 84 16.87 7.55 19.94
C LEU A 84 15.99 7.27 21.16
N THR A 85 16.50 7.61 22.34
CA THR A 85 15.68 7.75 23.56
C THR A 85 15.05 9.15 23.59
N ASP A 86 14.20 9.44 24.58
CA ASP A 86 13.62 10.78 24.74
C ASP A 86 14.70 11.85 24.99
N GLU A 87 15.74 11.53 25.78
CA GLU A 87 16.91 12.39 25.94
C GLU A 87 17.70 12.51 24.64
N GLY A 88 17.85 11.40 23.90
CA GLY A 88 18.44 11.37 22.57
C GLY A 88 17.74 12.28 21.57
N ARG A 89 16.41 12.30 21.56
CA ARG A 89 15.59 13.19 20.72
C ARG A 89 15.83 14.65 21.02
N LEU A 90 15.84 15.01 22.31
CA LEU A 90 16.13 16.37 22.78
C LEU A 90 17.53 16.82 22.35
N GLU A 91 18.52 15.95 22.50
CA GLU A 91 19.90 16.23 22.14
C GLU A 91 20.11 16.29 20.62
N SER A 92 19.49 15.38 19.87
CA SER A 92 19.47 15.40 18.40
C SER A 92 18.91 16.71 17.86
N ARG A 93 17.80 17.23 18.43
CA ARG A 93 17.24 18.53 18.00
C ARG A 93 18.25 19.67 18.14
N LYS A 94 18.95 19.77 19.28
CA LYS A 94 19.99 20.80 19.49
C LYS A 94 21.13 20.68 18.49
N ARG A 95 21.59 19.45 18.23
CA ARG A 95 22.66 19.18 17.26
C ARG A 95 22.22 19.52 15.83
N ILE A 96 21.00 19.16 15.46
CA ILE A 96 20.40 19.48 14.17
C ILE A 96 20.31 20.99 13.97
N GLU A 97 19.85 21.75 14.98
CA GLU A 97 19.78 23.22 14.88
C GLU A 97 21.15 23.84 14.59
N LYS A 98 22.20 23.36 15.28
CA LYS A 98 23.58 23.78 15.00
C LYS A 98 24.00 23.41 13.57
N LEU A 99 23.74 22.18 13.15
CA LEU A 99 24.15 21.68 11.83
C LEU A 99 23.41 22.38 10.68
N ARG A 100 22.13 22.73 10.86
CA ARG A 100 21.35 23.52 9.89
C ARG A 100 22.00 24.87 9.57
N SER A 101 22.59 25.51 10.58
CA SER A 101 23.28 26.80 10.43
C SER A 101 24.66 26.70 9.77
N THR A 102 25.15 25.49 9.46
CA THR A 102 26.46 25.30 8.84
C THR A 102 26.44 25.87 7.42
N ASN A 103 27.42 26.70 7.10
CA ASN A 103 27.58 27.21 5.74
C ASN A 103 28.14 26.13 4.81
N VAL A 104 27.46 25.94 3.68
CA VAL A 104 27.79 24.99 2.62
C VAL A 104 27.97 25.76 1.32
N LEU A 105 28.99 25.39 0.55
CA LEU A 105 29.21 25.93 -0.78
C LEU A 105 28.38 25.17 -1.81
N ILE A 106 27.60 25.90 -2.59
CA ILE A 106 26.82 25.35 -3.69
C ILE A 106 27.11 26.10 -5.00
N ARG A 107 26.94 25.44 -6.13
CA ARG A 107 26.93 26.05 -7.46
C ARG A 107 25.51 26.03 -8.01
N ASN A 108 24.92 27.21 -8.19
CA ASN A 108 23.53 27.32 -8.65
C ASN A 108 23.36 27.04 -10.16
N LYS A 109 22.11 27.06 -10.66
CA LYS A 109 21.77 26.89 -12.09
C LYS A 109 22.58 27.75 -13.06
N LYS A 110 23.01 28.94 -12.62
CA LYS A 110 23.76 29.92 -13.43
C LYS A 110 25.29 29.71 -13.32
N GLY A 111 25.74 28.64 -12.68
CA GLY A 111 27.16 28.35 -12.46
C GLY A 111 27.83 29.22 -11.39
N LYS A 112 27.07 30.05 -10.66
CA LYS A 112 27.63 30.93 -9.62
C LYS A 112 27.79 30.17 -8.32
N LEU A 113 28.98 30.28 -7.72
CA LEU A 113 29.29 29.76 -6.39
C LEU A 113 28.61 30.64 -5.33
N LEU A 114 27.85 30.01 -4.44
CA LEU A 114 27.14 30.64 -3.33
C LEU A 114 27.49 29.90 -2.05
N GLU A 115 27.67 30.64 -0.97
CA GLU A 115 27.74 30.11 0.38
C GLU A 115 26.38 30.33 1.03
N ILE A 116 25.70 29.26 1.41
CA ILE A 116 24.37 29.30 2.04
C ILE A 116 24.32 28.32 3.21
N ARG A 117 23.30 28.44 4.06
CA ARG A 117 23.08 27.50 5.16
C ARG A 117 22.67 26.13 4.65
N ALA A 118 23.05 25.07 5.37
CA ALA A 118 22.79 23.68 5.00
C ALA A 118 21.28 23.37 4.84
N ASP A 119 20.42 23.99 5.64
CA ASP A 119 18.96 23.82 5.57
C ASP A 119 18.33 24.40 4.29
N GLU A 120 18.96 25.40 3.67
CA GLU A 120 18.48 26.04 2.44
C GLU A 120 18.95 25.32 1.16
N VAL A 121 19.90 24.39 1.28
CA VAL A 121 20.59 23.74 0.14
C VAL A 121 19.63 22.91 -0.70
N SER A 122 18.83 22.04 -0.08
CA SER A 122 17.88 21.17 -0.80
C SER A 122 16.91 22.01 -1.65
N SER A 123 16.36 23.09 -1.08
CA SER A 123 15.47 24.01 -1.81
C SER A 123 16.19 24.76 -2.93
N ARG A 124 17.45 25.17 -2.73
CA ARG A 124 18.22 25.91 -3.75
C ARG A 124 18.75 25.06 -4.88
N LEU A 125 19.09 23.81 -4.60
CA LEU A 125 19.50 22.84 -5.60
C LEU A 125 18.30 22.16 -6.26
N GLN A 126 17.10 22.35 -5.71
CA GLN A 126 15.88 21.67 -6.16
C GLN A 126 16.08 20.15 -6.09
N THR A 127 16.49 19.63 -4.93
CA THR A 127 16.78 18.20 -4.72
C THR A 127 16.09 17.69 -3.47
N GLY A 128 15.82 16.38 -3.40
CA GLY A 128 15.19 15.73 -2.24
C GLY A 128 16.17 15.34 -1.14
N LEU A 129 17.34 15.98 -1.06
CA LEU A 129 18.40 15.59 -0.13
C LEU A 129 18.01 15.88 1.33
N THR A 130 18.29 14.93 2.21
CA THR A 130 18.18 15.15 3.66
C THR A 130 19.31 16.05 4.18
N LEU A 131 19.16 16.58 5.39
CA LEU A 131 20.18 17.44 6.00
C LEU A 131 21.50 16.69 6.14
N LEU A 132 21.45 15.42 6.56
CA LEU A 132 22.64 14.58 6.66
C LEU A 132 23.33 14.44 5.30
N GLN A 133 22.59 14.12 4.24
CA GLN A 133 23.15 13.95 2.89
C GLN A 133 23.81 15.23 2.39
N VAL A 134 23.18 16.40 2.57
CA VAL A 134 23.76 17.70 2.22
C VAL A 134 25.13 17.89 2.89
N LEU A 135 25.21 17.63 4.19
CA LEU A 135 26.44 17.80 4.95
C LEU A 135 27.52 16.77 4.58
N MET A 136 27.13 15.53 4.29
CA MET A 136 28.05 14.49 3.85
C MET A 136 28.65 14.81 2.49
N HIS A 137 27.84 15.24 1.51
CA HIS A 137 28.35 15.69 0.22
C HIS A 137 29.24 16.93 0.36
N ALA A 138 28.85 17.90 1.20
CA ALA A 138 29.67 19.08 1.46
C ALA A 138 31.04 18.72 2.06
N GLN A 139 31.06 17.74 2.96
CA GLN A 139 32.29 17.29 3.61
C GLN A 139 33.24 16.56 2.65
N HIS A 140 32.71 15.73 1.76
CA HIS A 140 33.53 14.93 0.84
C HIS A 140 33.91 15.65 -0.45
N GLU A 141 33.04 16.53 -0.95
CA GLU A 141 33.17 17.14 -2.28
C GLU A 141 33.51 18.63 -2.21
N GLY A 142 33.24 19.28 -1.08
CA GLY A 142 33.51 20.68 -0.83
C GLY A 142 32.53 21.65 -1.49
N VAL A 143 31.97 21.32 -2.67
CA VAL A 143 31.00 22.15 -3.39
C VAL A 143 29.91 21.29 -4.03
N LEU A 144 28.64 21.51 -3.70
CA LEU A 144 27.51 20.80 -4.30
C LEU A 144 27.06 21.51 -5.57
N ASN A 145 26.89 20.78 -6.68
CA ASN A 145 26.50 21.36 -7.96
C ASN A 145 25.01 21.17 -8.26
N PHE A 146 24.38 22.22 -8.80
CA PHE A 146 23.03 22.11 -9.34
C PHE A 146 22.97 21.10 -10.48
N GLY A 147 22.02 20.16 -10.41
CA GLY A 147 21.81 19.12 -11.41
C GLY A 147 22.82 17.97 -11.35
N ASP A 148 23.53 17.81 -10.23
CA ASP A 148 24.32 16.62 -9.98
C ASP A 148 23.40 15.39 -9.90
N ILE A 149 23.64 14.42 -10.78
CA ILE A 149 22.84 13.19 -10.91
C ILE A 149 22.79 12.37 -9.62
N ARG A 150 23.77 12.56 -8.72
CA ARG A 150 23.84 11.85 -7.44
C ARG A 150 22.82 12.35 -6.43
N PHE A 151 22.25 13.54 -6.64
CA PHE A 151 21.26 14.14 -5.73
C PHE A 151 19.82 13.77 -6.07
N GLY A 152 19.62 12.83 -7.01
CA GLY A 152 18.31 12.42 -7.51
C GLY A 152 17.74 13.39 -8.55
N ALA A 153 16.49 13.16 -8.95
CA ALA A 153 15.81 14.03 -9.91
C ALA A 153 15.66 15.46 -9.35
N ILE A 154 15.89 16.46 -10.20
CA ILE A 154 15.70 17.87 -9.84
C ILE A 154 14.20 18.09 -9.59
N ILE A 155 13.82 18.32 -8.33
CA ILE A 155 12.47 18.62 -7.90
C ILE A 155 12.11 20.03 -8.36
N ARG A 156 11.48 20.14 -9.52
CA ARG A 156 10.84 21.40 -9.92
C ARG A 156 9.69 21.68 -8.93
N PRO A 157 9.60 22.88 -8.33
CA PRO A 157 8.36 23.27 -7.68
C PRO A 157 7.34 23.44 -8.81
N GLU A 158 6.46 22.45 -8.90
CA GLU A 158 5.40 22.26 -9.91
C GLU A 158 5.87 21.88 -11.33
N GLU A 159 5.81 20.57 -11.62
CA GLU A 159 5.11 19.97 -12.78
C GLU A 159 5.36 18.44 -12.81
N LYS A 160 4.30 17.70 -13.19
CA LYS A 160 4.23 16.24 -13.35
C LYS A 160 5.25 15.66 -14.36
N ASN A 161 5.57 14.39 -14.14
CA ASN A 161 5.89 13.30 -15.09
C ASN A 161 7.30 13.13 -15.71
N ASN A 162 7.85 11.96 -15.36
CA ASN A 162 8.34 10.83 -16.16
C ASN A 162 9.70 10.80 -16.90
N ASN A 163 10.50 9.85 -16.41
CA ASN A 163 11.25 8.77 -17.07
C ASN A 163 12.63 9.08 -17.67
N PRO A 164 13.56 8.07 -17.66
CA PRO A 164 13.60 7.14 -18.80
C PRO A 164 13.96 5.67 -18.46
N GLY A 165 13.44 4.78 -19.30
CA GLY A 165 13.94 3.42 -19.51
C GLY A 165 13.29 2.86 -20.78
N SER A 166 14.01 2.90 -21.89
CA SER A 166 13.54 2.48 -23.22
C SER A 166 13.31 0.97 -23.28
N ILE A 167 12.07 0.54 -23.50
CA ILE A 167 11.76 -0.81 -23.95
C ILE A 167 11.63 -0.77 -25.48
N SER A 168 12.42 -1.60 -26.15
CA SER A 168 12.33 -1.85 -27.58
C SER A 168 10.93 -2.34 -27.92
N LEU A 169 10.16 -1.49 -28.60
CA LEU A 169 8.94 -1.87 -29.31
C LEU A 169 9.28 -3.04 -30.25
N LEU A 170 8.48 -4.11 -30.20
CA LEU A 170 8.46 -5.26 -31.14
C LEU A 170 9.33 -6.48 -30.79
N SER A 171 9.47 -6.84 -29.51
CA SER A 171 9.84 -8.21 -29.13
C SER A 171 8.83 -8.76 -28.13
N GLY A 172 7.96 -9.66 -28.63
CA GLY A 172 7.02 -10.51 -27.88
C GLY A 172 6.49 -9.95 -26.56
N ALA A 173 5.45 -9.14 -26.62
CA ALA A 173 4.65 -8.83 -25.43
C ALA A 173 4.04 -10.15 -24.92
N HIS A 174 4.66 -10.75 -23.91
CA HIS A 174 3.96 -11.72 -23.08
C HIS A 174 2.74 -10.99 -22.52
N SER A 175 1.54 -11.48 -22.84
CA SER A 175 0.29 -10.93 -22.33
C SER A 175 0.39 -10.77 -20.82
N THR A 176 0.28 -9.54 -20.31
CA THR A 176 0.35 -9.23 -18.87
C THR A 176 -0.95 -9.56 -18.12
N TYR A 177 -1.90 -10.18 -18.82
CA TYR A 177 -3.18 -10.63 -18.29
C TYR A 177 -3.24 -12.16 -18.35
N HIS A 178 -4.09 -12.73 -17.50
CA HIS A 178 -4.40 -14.15 -17.48
C HIS A 178 -5.81 -14.38 -18.03
N ILE A 179 -6.07 -15.57 -18.60
CA ILE A 179 -7.40 -15.95 -19.10
C ILE A 179 -8.27 -16.48 -17.94
N ARG A 180 -7.63 -16.82 -16.82
CA ARG A 180 -8.29 -17.27 -15.60
C ARG A 180 -7.63 -16.58 -14.39
N PRO A 181 -8.37 -16.39 -13.30
CA PRO A 181 -7.80 -16.05 -12.00
C PRO A 181 -6.74 -17.07 -11.55
N PRO A 182 -5.88 -16.72 -10.59
CA PRO A 182 -4.97 -17.68 -10.00
C PRO A 182 -5.73 -18.84 -9.34
N GLU A 183 -5.19 -20.04 -9.43
CA GLU A 183 -5.68 -21.18 -8.65
C GLU A 183 -5.50 -20.88 -7.17
N THR A 184 -6.61 -20.83 -6.44
CA THR A 184 -6.62 -20.61 -4.99
C THR A 184 -7.04 -21.88 -4.28
N ARG A 185 -6.74 -21.97 -2.97
CA ARG A 185 -7.21 -23.08 -2.13
C ARG A 185 -8.73 -23.07 -1.98
N ASP A 186 -9.27 -24.14 -1.41
CA ASP A 186 -10.70 -24.27 -1.13
C ASP A 186 -11.20 -23.07 -0.31
N VAL A 187 -12.33 -22.50 -0.76
CA VAL A 187 -12.99 -21.41 -0.05
C VAL A 187 -13.93 -22.00 0.98
N HIS A 188 -13.72 -21.63 2.24
CA HIS A 188 -14.59 -22.00 3.36
C HIS A 188 -15.57 -20.86 3.67
N GLY A 189 -16.83 -21.21 3.91
CA GLY A 189 -17.91 -20.25 4.13
C GLY A 189 -18.29 -19.45 2.89
N ARG A 190 -18.85 -18.25 3.11
CA ARG A 190 -19.16 -17.23 2.09
C ARG A 190 -20.21 -17.61 1.06
N SER A 191 -21.15 -18.45 1.50
CA SER A 191 -22.26 -18.89 0.67
C SER A 191 -23.17 -17.72 0.26
N LEU A 192 -23.34 -16.73 1.14
CA LEU A 192 -24.15 -15.54 0.88
C LEU A 192 -23.49 -14.62 -0.15
N GLU A 193 -22.20 -14.35 -0.01
CA GLU A 193 -21.41 -13.53 -0.93
C GLU A 193 -21.30 -14.18 -2.30
N LYS A 194 -21.09 -15.50 -2.35
CA LYS A 194 -21.12 -16.26 -3.60
C LYS A 194 -22.48 -16.13 -4.29
N LYS A 195 -23.57 -16.22 -3.52
CA LYS A 195 -24.93 -16.07 -4.03
C LYS A 195 -25.19 -14.66 -4.56
N ALA A 196 -24.67 -13.62 -3.89
CA ALA A 196 -24.75 -12.24 -4.38
C ALA A 196 -24.04 -12.07 -5.73
N ILE A 197 -22.83 -12.63 -5.88
CA ILE A 197 -22.11 -12.60 -7.16
C ILE A 197 -22.89 -13.37 -8.25
N ASP A 198 -23.48 -14.52 -7.92
CA ASP A 198 -24.33 -15.30 -8.82
C ASP A 198 -25.60 -14.54 -9.26
N GLU A 199 -26.23 -13.81 -8.35
CA GLU A 199 -27.40 -12.98 -8.62
C GLU A 199 -27.03 -11.79 -9.51
N TRP A 200 -25.92 -11.10 -9.19
CA TRP A 200 -25.39 -10.02 -10.02
C TRP A 200 -25.08 -10.49 -11.44
N TYR A 201 -24.39 -11.63 -11.60
CA TYR A 201 -24.01 -12.12 -12.93
C TYR A 201 -25.22 -12.50 -13.79
N LYS A 202 -26.36 -12.85 -13.17
CA LYS A 202 -27.64 -13.08 -13.86
C LYS A 202 -28.43 -11.80 -14.13
N SER A 203 -28.06 -10.69 -13.48
CA SER A 203 -28.70 -9.39 -13.66
C SER A 203 -28.16 -8.64 -14.88
N GLU A 204 -28.83 -7.55 -15.27
CA GLU A 204 -28.36 -6.64 -16.33
C GLU A 204 -27.31 -5.62 -15.83
N THR A 205 -27.00 -5.59 -14.52
CA THR A 205 -26.08 -4.60 -13.94
C THR A 205 -24.65 -4.81 -14.45
N PRO A 206 -24.06 -3.88 -15.20
CA PRO A 206 -22.85 -4.15 -15.99
C PRO A 206 -21.57 -4.34 -15.16
N MET A 207 -21.50 -3.74 -13.96
CA MET A 207 -20.30 -3.73 -13.13
C MET A 207 -20.57 -4.25 -11.72
N PHE A 208 -19.69 -5.10 -11.21
CA PHE A 208 -19.58 -5.49 -9.80
C PHE A 208 -18.32 -4.93 -9.20
N VAL A 209 -18.40 -4.44 -7.97
CA VAL A 209 -17.23 -4.00 -7.19
C VAL A 209 -17.17 -4.79 -5.89
N LEU A 210 -16.17 -5.66 -5.79
CA LEU A 210 -15.83 -6.39 -4.58
C LEU A 210 -14.74 -5.61 -3.82
N SER A 211 -15.11 -5.03 -2.69
CA SER A 211 -14.19 -4.26 -1.85
C SER A 211 -13.91 -4.97 -0.53
N GLY A 212 -12.81 -4.64 0.15
CA GLY A 212 -12.46 -5.24 1.44
C GLY A 212 -10.96 -5.22 1.72
N ILE A 213 -10.56 -5.41 2.97
CA ILE A 213 -9.15 -5.28 3.40
C ILE A 213 -8.26 -6.32 2.69
N ALA A 214 -6.95 -6.06 2.64
CA ALA A 214 -5.98 -7.08 2.25
C ALA A 214 -6.22 -8.39 3.03
N GLY A 215 -6.06 -9.54 2.37
CA GLY A 215 -6.19 -10.85 3.01
C GLY A 215 -7.60 -11.25 3.48
N CYS A 216 -8.64 -10.44 3.24
CA CYS A 216 -10.02 -10.86 3.51
C CYS A 216 -10.57 -11.87 2.48
N GLY A 217 -9.75 -12.39 1.56
CA GLY A 217 -10.17 -13.44 0.62
C GLY A 217 -10.93 -12.97 -0.63
N LYS A 218 -10.75 -11.73 -1.09
CA LYS A 218 -11.43 -11.19 -2.30
C LYS A 218 -11.05 -11.96 -3.57
N THR A 219 -9.74 -12.08 -3.82
CA THR A 219 -9.20 -12.82 -4.97
C THR A 219 -9.59 -14.30 -4.86
N THR A 220 -9.48 -14.89 -3.67
CA THR A 220 -9.90 -16.28 -3.39
C THR A 220 -11.38 -16.53 -3.70
N LEU A 221 -12.27 -15.65 -3.23
CA LEU A 221 -13.71 -15.74 -3.51
C LEU A 221 -13.99 -15.63 -5.02
N THR A 222 -13.30 -14.71 -5.70
CA THR A 222 -13.47 -14.47 -7.14
C THR A 222 -12.97 -15.67 -7.96
N SER A 223 -11.79 -16.19 -7.65
CA SER A 223 -11.22 -17.40 -8.25
C SER A 223 -12.17 -18.58 -8.10
N PHE A 224 -12.61 -18.86 -6.87
CA PHE A 224 -13.52 -19.96 -6.56
C PHE A 224 -14.87 -19.84 -7.27
N TRP A 225 -15.44 -18.63 -7.35
CA TRP A 225 -16.69 -18.39 -8.06
C TRP A 225 -16.54 -18.66 -9.58
N ILE A 226 -15.44 -18.19 -10.18
CA ILE A 226 -15.16 -18.41 -11.61
C ILE A 226 -14.93 -19.89 -11.91
N ASP A 227 -14.16 -20.59 -11.08
CA ASP A 227 -13.92 -22.02 -11.24
C ASP A 227 -15.23 -22.80 -11.14
N SER A 228 -16.09 -22.46 -10.17
CA SER A 228 -17.45 -23.04 -10.06
C SER A 228 -18.30 -22.82 -11.31
N MET A 229 -18.15 -21.67 -11.97
CA MET A 229 -18.87 -21.37 -13.21
C MET A 229 -18.31 -22.14 -14.41
N ILE A 230 -16.99 -22.24 -14.54
CA ILE A 230 -16.33 -23.02 -15.60
C ILE A 230 -16.65 -24.52 -15.45
N SER A 231 -16.59 -25.05 -14.22
CA SER A 231 -16.95 -26.44 -13.91
C SER A 231 -18.41 -26.76 -14.22
N SER A 232 -19.31 -25.77 -14.20
CA SER A 232 -20.71 -25.93 -14.61
C SER A 232 -20.92 -26.06 -16.13
N GLY A 233 -19.84 -26.00 -16.92
CA GLY A 233 -19.85 -26.15 -18.37
C GLY A 233 -20.12 -24.85 -19.13
N LYS A 234 -20.06 -23.69 -18.46
CA LYS A 234 -20.17 -22.38 -19.12
C LYS A 234 -18.82 -21.99 -19.70
N ASP A 235 -18.79 -21.69 -21.00
CA ASP A 235 -17.61 -21.11 -21.64
C ASP A 235 -17.59 -19.60 -21.35
N ILE A 236 -16.64 -19.16 -20.50
CA ILE A 236 -16.51 -17.76 -20.10
C ILE A 236 -15.25 -17.21 -20.76
N HIS A 237 -15.44 -16.23 -21.64
CA HIS A 237 -14.35 -15.49 -22.23
C HIS A 237 -13.82 -14.45 -21.22
N ALA A 238 -13.06 -14.92 -20.23
CA ALA A 238 -12.58 -14.08 -19.13
C ALA A 238 -11.23 -13.42 -19.43
N MET A 239 -11.03 -12.21 -18.91
CA MET A 239 -9.76 -11.52 -18.79
C MET A 239 -9.53 -11.24 -17.31
N TYR A 240 -8.46 -11.79 -16.74
CA TYR A 240 -8.03 -11.47 -15.39
C TYR A 240 -6.77 -10.60 -15.45
N TYR A 241 -6.83 -9.42 -14.87
CA TYR A 241 -5.72 -8.46 -14.85
C TYR A 241 -5.37 -8.07 -13.41
N PRO A 242 -4.23 -8.51 -12.86
CA PRO A 242 -3.78 -8.11 -11.53
C PRO A 242 -3.09 -6.74 -11.58
N CYS A 243 -3.80 -5.67 -11.20
CA CYS A 243 -3.27 -4.32 -11.27
C CYS A 243 -2.10 -4.10 -10.30
N GLN A 244 -0.97 -3.65 -10.84
CA GLN A 244 0.24 -3.28 -10.08
C GLN A 244 0.41 -1.76 -10.00
N PRO A 245 1.15 -1.24 -9.00
CA PRO A 245 1.36 0.21 -8.85
C PRO A 245 2.08 0.90 -10.03
N TRP A 246 2.77 0.13 -10.88
CA TRP A 246 3.46 0.63 -12.07
C TRP A 246 2.64 0.46 -13.36
N ASP A 247 1.45 -0.13 -13.29
CA ASP A 247 0.59 -0.27 -14.46
C ASP A 247 -0.04 1.07 -14.83
N SER A 248 -0.44 1.18 -16.10
CA SER A 248 -1.04 2.39 -16.65
C SER A 248 -2.34 2.07 -17.38
N SER A 249 -3.19 3.08 -17.52
CA SER A 249 -4.43 2.98 -18.32
C SER A 249 -4.16 2.48 -19.74
N LEU A 250 -3.03 2.86 -20.33
CA LEU A 250 -2.61 2.36 -21.64
C LEU A 250 -2.30 0.86 -21.61
N GLY A 251 -1.60 0.38 -20.58
CA GLY A 251 -1.26 -1.04 -20.41
C GLY A 251 -2.51 -1.91 -20.31
N ILE A 252 -3.46 -1.51 -19.45
CA ILE A 252 -4.75 -2.21 -19.28
C ILE A 252 -5.53 -2.23 -20.61
N ALA A 253 -5.65 -1.08 -21.28
CA ALA A 253 -6.34 -0.98 -22.56
C ALA A 253 -5.69 -1.87 -23.64
N THR A 254 -4.36 -1.90 -23.71
CA THR A 254 -3.63 -2.75 -24.68
C THR A 254 -3.88 -4.23 -24.41
N SER A 255 -3.84 -4.64 -23.13
CA SER A 255 -4.13 -6.02 -22.73
C SER A 255 -5.57 -6.43 -23.03
N LEU A 256 -6.52 -5.51 -22.89
CA LEU A 256 -7.92 -5.74 -23.26
C LEU A 256 -8.09 -5.98 -24.77
N LEU A 257 -7.44 -5.16 -25.61
CA LEU A 257 -7.48 -5.34 -27.05
C LEU A 257 -6.88 -6.67 -27.48
N HIS A 258 -5.72 -7.03 -26.91
CA HIS A 258 -5.10 -8.32 -27.16
C HIS A 258 -6.02 -9.48 -26.74
N ARG A 259 -6.77 -9.36 -25.63
CA ARG A 259 -7.72 -10.38 -25.20
C ARG A 259 -8.87 -10.58 -26.18
N ILE A 260 -9.37 -9.51 -26.76
CA ILE A 260 -10.46 -9.51 -27.73
C ILE A 260 -9.97 -10.02 -29.11
N GLY A 261 -8.66 -10.11 -29.31
CA GLY A 261 -8.05 -10.57 -30.56
C GLY A 261 -7.66 -9.43 -31.51
N ILE A 262 -7.76 -8.18 -31.07
CA ILE A 262 -7.34 -6.99 -31.82
C ILE A 262 -5.81 -6.87 -31.74
N GLY A 263 -5.12 -7.02 -32.88
CA GLY A 263 -3.66 -6.92 -32.96
C GLY A 263 -2.91 -8.24 -33.17
N SER A 264 -3.61 -9.34 -33.46
CA SER A 264 -3.02 -10.49 -34.16
C SER A 264 -2.63 -10.08 -35.59
N ASP A 265 -1.66 -10.76 -36.22
CA ASP A 265 -1.06 -10.39 -37.53
C ASP A 265 -2.07 -10.23 -38.70
N ASP A 266 -3.36 -10.53 -38.48
CA ASP A 266 -4.44 -10.34 -39.43
C ASP A 266 -5.03 -8.92 -39.35
N LYS A 267 -4.86 -8.13 -40.42
CA LYS A 267 -5.49 -6.81 -40.60
C LYS A 267 -7.03 -6.83 -40.51
N LEU A 268 -7.64 -8.00 -40.63
CA LEU A 268 -9.09 -8.23 -40.48
C LEU A 268 -9.56 -8.19 -39.02
N SER A 269 -8.64 -8.23 -38.06
CA SER A 269 -8.97 -8.21 -36.62
C SER A 269 -9.38 -6.84 -36.08
N ASP A 270 -9.12 -5.73 -36.80
CA ASP A 270 -9.44 -4.38 -36.34
C ASP A 270 -10.16 -3.51 -37.40
N PRO A 271 -11.37 -3.90 -37.87
CA PRO A 271 -12.09 -3.15 -38.89
C PRO A 271 -12.58 -1.77 -38.42
N TYR A 272 -12.64 -1.57 -37.09
CA TYR A 272 -13.10 -0.32 -36.47
C TYR A 272 -11.93 0.60 -36.05
N GLY A 273 -10.68 0.19 -36.33
CA GLY A 273 -9.48 0.98 -36.08
C GLY A 273 -9.25 1.26 -34.59
N VAL A 274 -9.63 0.36 -33.69
CA VAL A 274 -9.44 0.53 -32.25
C VAL A 274 -7.97 0.76 -31.91
N LEU A 275 -7.02 0.13 -32.61
CA LEU A 275 -5.58 0.31 -32.39
C LEU A 275 -5.11 1.74 -32.62
N GLU A 276 -5.69 2.49 -33.57
CA GLU A 276 -5.27 3.88 -33.80
C GLU A 276 -5.76 4.85 -32.70
N SER A 277 -6.60 4.38 -31.76
CA SER A 277 -6.92 5.15 -30.56
C SER A 277 -5.78 5.11 -29.52
N LEU A 278 -4.87 4.15 -29.63
CA LEU A 278 -3.70 4.05 -28.77
C LEU A 278 -2.62 5.05 -29.21
N PRO A 279 -1.90 5.67 -28.27
CA PRO A 279 -0.80 6.58 -28.58
C PRO A 279 0.36 5.84 -29.27
N LEU A 280 0.68 6.25 -30.50
CA LEU A 280 1.78 5.68 -31.29
C LEU A 280 3.17 6.12 -30.83
N LYS A 281 3.25 7.22 -30.06
CA LYS A 281 4.51 7.79 -29.57
C LYS A 281 4.58 7.64 -28.04
N PRO A 282 5.73 7.20 -27.49
CA PRO A 282 5.96 7.25 -26.06
C PRO A 282 5.72 8.66 -25.51
N GLY A 283 4.92 8.77 -24.44
CA GLY A 283 4.58 10.04 -23.80
C GLY A 283 3.42 10.82 -24.45
N ALA A 284 2.84 10.35 -25.56
CA ALA A 284 1.62 10.94 -26.08
C ALA A 284 0.41 10.60 -25.19
N SER A 285 -0.54 11.54 -25.08
CA SER A 285 -1.74 11.37 -24.28
C SER A 285 -2.63 10.26 -24.85
N PHE A 286 -3.07 9.34 -24.01
CA PHE A 286 -4.04 8.31 -24.39
C PHE A 286 -5.44 8.91 -24.50
N ASN A 287 -6.04 8.86 -25.70
CA ASN A 287 -7.40 9.37 -25.94
C ASN A 287 -8.44 8.31 -25.57
N ILE A 288 -8.79 8.28 -24.28
CA ILE A 288 -9.73 7.31 -23.70
C ILE A 288 -11.12 7.40 -24.33
N ASP A 289 -11.59 8.60 -24.72
CA ASP A 289 -12.92 8.75 -25.34
C ASP A 289 -12.96 8.18 -26.76
N LEU A 290 -11.89 8.38 -27.55
CA LEU A 290 -11.78 7.75 -28.87
C LEU A 290 -11.69 6.23 -28.74
N PHE A 291 -10.90 5.74 -27.78
CA PHE A 291 -10.79 4.31 -27.45
C PHE A 291 -12.16 3.72 -27.10
N ARG A 292 -12.89 4.36 -26.17
CA ARG A 292 -14.25 3.98 -25.75
C ARG A 292 -15.19 3.81 -26.95
N ARG A 293 -15.28 4.82 -27.81
CA ARG A 293 -16.21 4.82 -28.97
C ARG A 293 -15.86 3.73 -29.98
N ARG A 294 -14.57 3.56 -30.29
CA ARG A 294 -14.10 2.54 -31.25
C ARG A 294 -14.27 1.13 -30.70
N LEU A 295 -14.01 0.94 -29.40
CA LEU A 295 -14.21 -0.35 -28.75
C LEU A 295 -15.69 -0.74 -28.69
N ILE A 296 -16.60 0.20 -28.42
CA ILE A 296 -18.06 -0.05 -28.50
C ILE A 296 -18.44 -0.50 -29.91
N ALA A 297 -17.99 0.22 -30.93
CA ALA A 297 -18.29 -0.12 -32.32
C ALA A 297 -17.77 -1.52 -32.70
N HIS A 298 -16.59 -1.89 -32.21
CA HIS A 298 -16.01 -3.21 -32.41
C HIS A 298 -16.79 -4.31 -31.69
N LEU A 299 -17.15 -4.11 -30.42
CA LEU A 299 -17.85 -5.13 -29.62
C LEU A 299 -19.31 -5.33 -30.06
N LEU A 300 -19.99 -4.28 -30.54
CA LEU A 300 -21.35 -4.38 -31.06
C LEU A 300 -21.39 -4.95 -32.48
N ASP A 301 -20.40 -4.59 -33.30
CA ASP A 301 -20.30 -4.94 -34.72
C ASP A 301 -21.64 -4.84 -35.48
N GLU A 302 -22.36 -3.72 -35.33
CA GLU A 302 -23.69 -3.52 -35.95
C GLU A 302 -23.67 -3.66 -37.48
N LYS A 303 -22.51 -3.49 -38.11
CA LYS A 303 -22.29 -3.61 -39.56
C LYS A 303 -21.94 -5.03 -40.00
N GLU A 304 -21.81 -5.98 -39.07
CA GLU A 304 -21.44 -7.38 -39.28
C GLU A 304 -20.16 -7.53 -40.14
N ILE A 305 -19.13 -6.76 -39.78
CA ILE A 305 -17.85 -6.73 -40.50
C ILE A 305 -16.92 -7.82 -39.97
N LEU A 306 -17.05 -8.21 -38.70
CA LEU A 306 -16.22 -9.24 -38.09
C LEU A 306 -16.69 -10.62 -38.54
N GLU A 307 -15.75 -11.47 -38.96
CA GLU A 307 -16.03 -12.86 -39.35
C GLU A 307 -16.52 -13.70 -38.15
N VAL A 308 -16.05 -13.35 -36.95
CA VAL A 308 -16.43 -13.98 -35.69
C VAL A 308 -17.03 -12.90 -34.80
N LYS A 309 -18.29 -13.09 -34.37
CA LYS A 309 -18.93 -12.16 -33.45
C LYS A 309 -18.15 -12.13 -32.11
N PRO A 310 -17.90 -10.94 -31.55
CA PRO A 310 -17.26 -10.82 -30.24
C PRO A 310 -18.03 -11.64 -29.20
N SER A 311 -17.31 -12.47 -28.44
CA SER A 311 -17.88 -13.23 -27.34
C SER A 311 -18.16 -12.33 -26.13
N ASP A 312 -19.07 -12.77 -25.27
CA ASP A 312 -19.37 -12.08 -24.02
C ASP A 312 -18.11 -12.04 -23.14
N LEU A 313 -17.53 -10.85 -23.02
CA LEU A 313 -16.25 -10.64 -22.38
C LEU A 313 -16.43 -10.35 -20.89
N PHE A 314 -15.84 -11.19 -20.04
CA PHE A 314 -15.84 -10.99 -18.60
C PHE A 314 -14.48 -10.44 -18.15
N VAL A 315 -14.39 -9.15 -17.80
CA VAL A 315 -13.13 -8.52 -17.41
C VAL A 315 -13.07 -8.35 -15.89
N ILE A 316 -12.07 -8.97 -15.29
CA ILE A 316 -11.75 -8.93 -13.87
C ILE A 316 -10.49 -8.09 -13.70
N LEU A 317 -10.61 -6.99 -12.97
CA LEU A 317 -9.47 -6.16 -12.59
C LEU A 317 -9.24 -6.36 -11.09
N ASP A 318 -8.12 -6.99 -10.73
CA ASP A 318 -7.76 -7.22 -9.33
C ASP A 318 -6.88 -6.10 -8.78
N ASP A 319 -7.04 -5.76 -7.51
CA ASP A 319 -6.33 -4.70 -6.80
C ASP A 319 -6.32 -3.33 -7.54
N VAL A 320 -7.48 -2.92 -8.06
CA VAL A 320 -7.66 -1.71 -8.90
C VAL A 320 -7.14 -0.41 -8.25
N HIS A 321 -7.23 -0.31 -6.93
CA HIS A 321 -6.69 0.80 -6.15
C HIS A 321 -5.19 1.09 -6.40
N ASN A 322 -4.40 0.10 -6.85
CA ASN A 322 -2.99 0.28 -7.17
C ASN A 322 -2.74 1.26 -8.33
N ILE A 323 -3.70 1.42 -9.26
CA ILE A 323 -3.58 2.35 -10.38
C ILE A 323 -3.76 3.81 -9.93
N GLY A 324 -4.46 4.02 -8.81
CA GLY A 324 -4.76 5.35 -8.29
C GLY A 324 -5.67 6.19 -9.20
N PRO A 325 -5.78 7.50 -8.93
CA PRO A 325 -6.74 8.39 -9.61
C PRO A 325 -6.53 8.56 -11.11
N GLU A 326 -5.33 8.24 -11.62
CA GLU A 326 -5.05 8.34 -13.07
C GLU A 326 -5.79 7.25 -13.88
N GLY A 327 -6.23 6.18 -13.21
CA GLY A 327 -7.06 5.12 -13.78
C GLY A 327 -8.55 5.45 -13.89
N ASP A 328 -9.06 6.41 -13.10
CA ASP A 328 -10.50 6.69 -12.96
C ASP A 328 -11.17 6.99 -14.31
N HIS A 329 -10.49 7.72 -15.19
CA HIS A 329 -11.01 8.01 -16.53
C HIS A 329 -11.17 6.75 -17.39
N LEU A 330 -10.25 5.78 -17.28
CA LEU A 330 -10.35 4.53 -17.99
C LEU A 330 -11.48 3.67 -17.41
N PHE A 331 -11.55 3.52 -16.08
CA PHE A 331 -12.59 2.71 -15.45
C PHE A 331 -13.99 3.25 -15.72
N GLY A 332 -14.16 4.58 -15.69
CA GLY A 332 -15.40 5.23 -16.11
C GLY A 332 -15.74 4.99 -17.59
N ALA A 333 -14.74 4.96 -18.47
CA ALA A 333 -14.95 4.60 -19.87
C ALA A 333 -15.33 3.14 -20.05
N LEU A 334 -14.67 2.22 -19.33
CA LEU A 334 -15.02 0.79 -19.35
C LEU A 334 -16.44 0.56 -18.84
N LEU A 335 -16.86 1.23 -17.75
CA LEU A 335 -18.24 1.17 -17.26
C LEU A 335 -19.24 1.54 -18.36
N GLN A 336 -18.99 2.63 -19.06
CA GLN A 336 -19.84 3.06 -20.17
C GLN A 336 -19.84 2.08 -21.35
N ILE A 337 -18.75 1.35 -21.59
CA ILE A 337 -18.68 0.30 -22.61
C ILE A 337 -19.52 -0.91 -22.18
N SER A 338 -19.42 -1.32 -20.92
CA SER A 338 -20.21 -2.42 -20.37
C SER A 338 -21.71 -2.11 -20.28
N GLU A 339 -22.11 -0.83 -20.23
CA GLU A 339 -23.52 -0.43 -20.26
C GLU A 339 -24.21 -0.68 -21.61
N VAL A 340 -23.45 -0.70 -22.71
CA VAL A 340 -23.99 -0.80 -24.07
C VAL A 340 -23.55 -2.06 -24.81
N THR A 341 -22.59 -2.81 -24.29
CA THR A 341 -22.10 -4.06 -24.90
C THR A 341 -22.36 -5.24 -23.97
N SER A 342 -22.07 -6.47 -24.41
CA SER A 342 -22.14 -7.66 -23.55
C SER A 342 -20.93 -7.81 -22.61
N MET A 343 -20.03 -6.82 -22.59
CA MET A 343 -18.89 -6.80 -21.66
C MET A 343 -19.37 -6.65 -20.22
N ARG A 344 -18.87 -7.51 -19.33
CA ARG A 344 -19.15 -7.50 -17.90
C ARG A 344 -17.89 -7.18 -17.12
N LEU A 345 -18.01 -6.28 -16.14
CA LEU A 345 -16.88 -5.77 -15.35
C LEU A 345 -16.93 -6.27 -13.90
N PHE A 346 -15.84 -6.83 -13.42
CA PHE A 346 -15.67 -7.23 -12.03
C PHE A 346 -14.41 -6.57 -11.47
N LEU A 347 -14.56 -5.65 -10.52
CA LEU A 347 -13.44 -4.92 -9.95
C LEU A 347 -13.21 -5.37 -8.51
N ILE A 348 -11.97 -5.67 -8.17
CA ILE A 348 -11.55 -5.98 -6.80
C ILE A 348 -10.71 -4.82 -6.29
N SER A 349 -11.02 -4.34 -5.09
CA SER A 349 -10.32 -3.20 -4.51
C SER A 349 -10.18 -3.31 -3.00
N ARG A 350 -9.16 -2.65 -2.44
CA ARG A 350 -9.03 -2.49 -0.98
C ARG A 350 -9.78 -1.28 -0.44
N THR A 351 -10.15 -0.36 -1.33
CA THR A 351 -10.81 0.90 -0.99
C THR A 351 -12.00 1.15 -1.89
N ASN A 352 -12.90 2.03 -1.44
CA ASN A 352 -13.96 2.53 -2.30
C ASN A 352 -13.36 3.29 -3.48
N LEU A 353 -13.97 3.12 -4.65
CA LEU A 353 -13.49 3.69 -5.91
C LEU A 353 -14.25 5.00 -6.19
N ALA A 354 -13.54 6.03 -6.64
CA ALA A 354 -14.10 7.38 -6.76
C ALA A 354 -14.66 7.71 -8.16
N PHE A 355 -14.49 6.83 -9.14
CA PHE A 355 -14.86 7.11 -10.54
C PHE A 355 -16.36 6.97 -10.85
N TYR A 356 -17.17 6.46 -9.92
CA TYR A 356 -18.63 6.40 -10.02
C TYR A 356 -19.27 6.98 -8.75
N ASP A 357 -20.54 7.38 -8.86
CA ASP A 357 -21.29 8.01 -7.77
C ASP A 357 -22.24 7.00 -7.10
N ARG A 358 -22.65 7.26 -5.86
CA ARG A 358 -23.66 6.46 -5.14
C ARG A 358 -24.97 6.32 -5.91
N ARG A 359 -25.30 7.28 -6.77
CA ARG A 359 -26.46 7.22 -7.68
C ARG A 359 -26.34 6.11 -8.72
N ASP A 360 -25.12 5.80 -9.16
CA ASP A 360 -24.86 4.70 -10.09
C ASP A 360 -25.13 3.34 -9.42
N VAL A 361 -24.94 3.26 -8.10
CA VAL A 361 -25.25 2.09 -7.28
C VAL A 361 -26.75 1.99 -6.96
N HIS A 362 -27.31 3.01 -6.29
CA HIS A 362 -28.62 2.89 -5.65
C HIS A 362 -29.80 3.28 -6.55
N THR A 363 -29.59 4.04 -7.62
CA THR A 363 -30.68 4.63 -8.41
C THR A 363 -30.64 4.21 -9.87
N ARG A 364 -29.45 4.17 -10.47
CA ARG A 364 -29.26 3.83 -11.89
C ARG A 364 -28.98 2.35 -12.12
N GLY A 365 -28.63 1.59 -11.08
CA GLY A 365 -28.38 0.14 -11.17
C GLY A 365 -27.21 -0.23 -12.09
N LYS A 366 -26.23 0.66 -12.21
CA LYS A 366 -25.05 0.50 -13.08
C LYS A 366 -23.93 -0.27 -12.40
N VAL A 367 -23.82 -0.14 -11.08
CA VAL A 367 -22.78 -0.76 -10.27
C VAL A 367 -23.44 -1.47 -9.10
N GLU A 368 -23.06 -2.71 -8.84
CA GLU A 368 -23.39 -3.41 -7.61
C GLU A 368 -22.13 -3.52 -6.75
N GLU A 369 -22.25 -3.18 -5.47
CA GLU A 369 -21.12 -3.18 -4.52
C GLU A 369 -21.30 -4.27 -3.48
N LEU A 370 -20.24 -5.02 -3.21
CA LEU A 370 -20.15 -5.95 -2.09
C LEU A 370 -18.90 -5.64 -1.27
N ILE A 371 -19.09 -5.38 0.02
CA ILE A 371 -17.99 -5.18 0.98
C ILE A 371 -17.72 -6.50 1.68
N LEU A 372 -16.55 -7.06 1.42
CA LEU A 372 -16.09 -8.33 1.95
C LEU A 372 -15.44 -8.10 3.32
N THR A 373 -16.11 -8.62 4.34
CA THR A 373 -15.68 -8.54 5.74
C THR A 373 -14.92 -9.81 6.17
N GLY A 374 -14.55 -9.92 7.45
CA GLY A 374 -14.06 -11.18 8.01
C GLY A 374 -15.16 -12.26 7.98
N LEU A 375 -14.76 -13.52 8.08
CA LEU A 375 -15.68 -14.64 8.32
C LEU A 375 -16.41 -14.46 9.64
N THR A 376 -17.64 -14.95 9.68
CA THR A 376 -18.45 -15.05 10.89
C THR A 376 -17.99 -16.20 11.79
N LEU A 377 -18.47 -16.22 13.03
CA LEU A 377 -18.15 -17.31 13.97
C LEU A 377 -18.65 -18.66 13.42
N GLU A 378 -19.85 -18.69 12.85
CA GLU A 378 -20.44 -19.89 12.25
C GLU A 378 -19.57 -20.41 11.09
N GLU A 379 -19.10 -19.53 10.21
CA GLU A 379 -18.22 -19.91 9.11
C GLU A 379 -16.84 -20.39 9.57
N ILE A 380 -16.34 -19.86 10.69
CA ILE A 380 -15.09 -20.32 11.31
C ILE A 380 -15.28 -21.68 11.97
N VAL A 381 -16.41 -21.92 12.64
CA VAL A 381 -16.77 -23.24 13.18
C VAL A 381 -16.80 -24.26 12.04
N ASP A 382 -17.53 -23.96 10.97
CA ASP A 382 -17.63 -24.84 9.80
C ASP A 382 -16.27 -25.11 9.14
N TRP A 383 -15.37 -24.12 9.11
CA TRP A 383 -14.01 -24.30 8.61
C TRP A 383 -13.19 -25.18 9.55
N ILE A 384 -13.18 -24.91 10.85
CA ILE A 384 -12.42 -25.68 11.83
C ILE A 384 -12.90 -27.13 11.91
N ASP A 385 -14.20 -27.38 11.81
CA ASP A 385 -14.78 -28.73 11.81
C ASP A 385 -14.31 -29.57 10.61
N GLN A 386 -13.87 -28.92 9.53
CA GLN A 386 -13.26 -29.59 8.36
C GLN A 386 -11.76 -29.85 8.53
N LEU A 387 -11.12 -29.27 9.56
CA LEU A 387 -9.70 -29.40 9.83
C LEU A 387 -9.43 -30.48 10.89
N ASN A 388 -8.53 -31.42 10.59
CA ASN A 388 -7.96 -32.33 11.61
C ASN A 388 -6.85 -31.61 12.39
N LEU A 389 -7.22 -30.66 13.26
CA LEU A 389 -6.24 -29.94 14.08
C LEU A 389 -5.73 -30.81 15.25
N PRO A 390 -4.42 -30.82 15.55
CA PRO A 390 -3.84 -31.63 16.62
C PRO A 390 -4.02 -31.05 18.04
N ASN A 391 -4.46 -29.80 18.18
CA ASN A 391 -4.74 -29.13 19.44
C ASN A 391 -6.10 -28.41 19.31
N ASP A 392 -7.11 -28.90 20.02
CA ASP A 392 -8.47 -28.32 20.03
C ASP A 392 -8.48 -26.97 20.76
N ALA A 393 -8.18 -25.88 20.05
CA ALA A 393 -8.60 -24.55 20.48
C ALA A 393 -10.05 -24.35 20.02
N PRO A 394 -10.99 -24.00 20.92
CA PRO A 394 -12.39 -23.81 20.53
C PRO A 394 -12.51 -22.67 19.50
N ALA A 395 -13.41 -22.84 18.54
CA ALA A 395 -13.62 -21.89 17.44
C ALA A 395 -13.87 -20.44 17.91
N GLU A 396 -14.48 -20.27 19.08
CA GLU A 396 -14.69 -18.98 19.74
C GLU A 396 -13.37 -18.28 20.09
N GLU A 397 -12.35 -19.00 20.55
CA GLU A 397 -11.03 -18.46 20.85
C GLU A 397 -10.28 -18.07 19.56
N ILE A 398 -10.42 -18.89 18.51
CA ILE A 398 -9.84 -18.60 17.19
C ILE A 398 -10.51 -17.37 16.56
N TYR A 399 -11.83 -17.27 16.65
CA TYR A 399 -12.59 -16.11 16.18
C TYR A 399 -12.19 -14.84 16.95
N ALA A 400 -12.12 -14.92 18.29
CA ALA A 400 -11.70 -13.81 19.13
C ALA A 400 -10.26 -13.35 18.81
N ALA A 401 -9.35 -14.31 18.57
CA ALA A 401 -7.99 -14.04 18.17
C ALA A 401 -7.95 -13.39 16.77
N THR A 402 -8.52 -14.01 15.75
CA THR A 402 -8.36 -13.60 14.35
C THR A 402 -9.28 -12.47 13.89
N GLY A 403 -10.35 -12.18 14.64
CA GLY A 403 -11.40 -11.25 14.24
C GLY A 403 -12.13 -11.67 12.97
N GLY A 404 -12.15 -12.97 12.66
CA GLY A 404 -12.76 -13.47 11.43
C GLY A 404 -11.86 -13.41 10.20
N HIS A 405 -10.63 -12.91 10.30
CA HIS A 405 -9.82 -12.66 9.11
C HIS A 405 -9.35 -13.99 8.45
N PRO A 406 -9.77 -14.32 7.20
CA PRO A 406 -9.48 -15.62 6.57
C PRO A 406 -7.99 -15.98 6.52
N LEU A 407 -7.14 -15.04 6.13
CA LEU A 407 -5.69 -15.27 6.10
C LEU A 407 -5.12 -15.58 7.50
N ALA A 408 -5.73 -15.04 8.56
CA ALA A 408 -5.27 -15.29 9.93
C ALA A 408 -5.63 -16.70 10.38
N VAL A 409 -6.82 -17.18 10.00
CA VAL A 409 -7.27 -18.56 10.22
C VAL A 409 -6.44 -19.55 9.38
N GLU A 410 -6.07 -19.18 8.16
CA GLU A 410 -5.19 -20.00 7.32
C GLU A 410 -3.77 -20.12 7.92
N LEU A 411 -3.22 -19.03 8.44
CA LEU A 411 -1.93 -19.07 9.14
C LEU A 411 -1.99 -19.90 10.43
N LEU A 412 -3.16 -19.98 11.07
CA LEU A 412 -3.40 -20.88 12.20
C LEU A 412 -3.36 -22.35 11.78
N GLU A 413 -4.02 -22.68 10.67
CA GLU A 413 -4.05 -24.01 10.09
C GLU A 413 -2.64 -24.53 9.75
N ILE A 414 -1.83 -23.71 9.07
CA ILE A 414 -0.51 -24.12 8.59
C ILE A 414 0.50 -24.32 9.75
N TYR A 415 0.42 -23.48 10.79
CA TYR A 415 1.48 -23.38 11.80
C TYR A 415 1.06 -23.84 13.21
N GLY A 416 -0.23 -24.13 13.44
CA GLY A 416 -0.76 -24.65 14.70
C GLY A 416 -0.60 -23.71 15.91
N ASN A 417 -0.35 -22.41 15.68
CA ASN A 417 -0.07 -21.43 16.73
C ASN A 417 -0.71 -20.07 16.42
N THR A 418 -1.46 -19.53 17.39
CA THR A 418 -2.25 -18.27 17.33
C THR A 418 -1.49 -17.00 16.97
N LEU A 419 -0.17 -17.00 17.07
CA LEU A 419 0.67 -15.80 16.95
C LEU A 419 1.94 -16.08 16.15
N HIS A 420 1.80 -16.53 14.89
CA HIS A 420 2.92 -16.75 13.97
C HIS A 420 3.61 -15.44 13.56
N ARG A 421 4.92 -15.51 13.26
CA ARG A 421 5.76 -14.33 12.90
C ARG A 421 5.26 -13.64 11.62
N ASP A 422 4.77 -14.41 10.65
CA ASP A 422 4.27 -13.88 9.38
C ASP A 422 2.89 -13.19 9.53
N TRP A 423 2.08 -13.62 10.50
CA TRP A 423 0.84 -12.93 10.86
C TRP A 423 1.12 -11.53 11.43
N LEU A 424 2.12 -11.40 12.31
CA LEU A 424 2.51 -10.09 12.84
C LEU A 424 3.07 -9.17 11.75
N ARG A 425 3.83 -9.73 10.79
CA ARG A 425 4.34 -8.98 9.63
C ARG A 425 3.20 -8.50 8.74
N PHE A 426 2.22 -9.36 8.47
CA PHE A 426 1.01 -8.98 7.73
C PHE A 426 0.22 -7.88 8.44
N LEU A 427 -0.03 -8.00 9.74
CA LEU A 427 -0.71 -6.95 10.52
C LEU A 427 0.02 -5.60 10.41
N ASP A 428 1.35 -5.60 10.41
CA ASP A 428 2.15 -4.38 10.27
C ASP A 428 2.09 -3.79 8.87
N GLU A 429 2.50 -4.57 7.86
CA GLU A 429 2.69 -4.09 6.49
C GLU A 429 1.35 -3.76 5.81
N GLU A 430 0.31 -4.57 6.03
CA GLU A 430 -0.93 -4.52 5.26
C GLU A 430 -2.07 -3.79 5.98
N ILE A 431 -1.98 -3.66 7.32
CA ILE A 431 -3.04 -3.03 8.13
C ILE A 431 -2.49 -1.79 8.83
N LEU A 432 -1.49 -1.90 9.70
CA LEU A 432 -1.08 -0.79 10.57
C LEU A 432 -0.28 0.31 9.86
N ASP A 433 0.60 -0.03 8.92
CA ASP A 433 1.46 0.93 8.22
C ASP A 433 0.72 1.69 7.11
N VAL A 434 -0.40 1.16 6.62
CA VAL A 434 -1.26 1.80 5.60
C VAL A 434 -2.27 2.75 6.22
N LEU A 435 -2.52 2.65 7.53
CA LEU A 435 -3.48 3.52 8.23
C LEU A 435 -2.91 4.92 8.48
N PRO A 436 -3.73 5.98 8.35
CA PRO A 436 -3.37 7.31 8.83
C PRO A 436 -2.97 7.28 10.31
N HIS A 437 -2.01 8.14 10.68
CA HIS A 437 -1.47 8.19 12.05
C HIS A 437 -2.57 8.30 13.11
N ASP A 438 -3.56 9.17 12.90
CA ASP A 438 -4.67 9.39 13.82
C ASP A 438 -5.54 8.13 14.02
N HIS A 439 -5.69 7.30 12.99
CA HIS A 439 -6.42 6.02 13.07
C HIS A 439 -5.59 4.96 13.81
N ARG A 440 -4.27 4.93 13.56
CA ARG A 440 -3.36 4.03 14.28
C ARG A 440 -3.33 4.36 15.77
N GLU A 441 -3.33 5.64 16.12
CA GLU A 441 -3.40 6.10 17.52
C GLU A 441 -4.72 5.65 18.19
N LEU A 442 -5.87 5.76 17.53
CA LEU A 442 -7.15 5.25 18.07
C LEU A 442 -7.06 3.76 18.42
N LEU A 443 -6.51 2.93 17.53
CA LEU A 443 -6.36 1.49 17.77
C LEU A 443 -5.34 1.23 18.89
N ALA A 444 -4.26 1.99 18.97
CA ALA A 444 -3.26 1.88 20.04
C ALA A 444 -3.85 2.19 21.42
N PHE A 445 -4.73 3.20 21.53
CA PHE A 445 -5.46 3.46 22.77
C PHE A 445 -6.39 2.31 23.15
N LEU A 446 -7.16 1.79 22.19
CA LEU A 446 -8.04 0.63 22.43
C LEU A 446 -7.27 -0.63 22.82
N ALA A 447 -6.05 -0.83 22.32
CA ALA A 447 -5.24 -1.99 22.67
C ALA A 447 -4.93 -2.05 24.18
N VAL A 448 -4.72 -0.89 24.80
CA VAL A 448 -4.38 -0.78 26.24
C VAL A 448 -5.63 -0.74 27.13
N ALA A 449 -6.82 -0.60 26.54
CA ALA A 449 -8.08 -0.58 27.28
C ALA A 449 -8.36 -1.94 27.94
N GLU A 450 -8.89 -1.92 29.17
CA GLU A 450 -9.33 -3.12 29.89
C GLU A 450 -10.80 -3.50 29.60
N LYS A 451 -11.58 -2.55 29.07
CA LYS A 451 -13.01 -2.71 28.76
C LYS A 451 -13.44 -1.79 27.61
N PRO A 452 -14.56 -2.07 26.92
CA PRO A 452 -15.08 -1.22 25.84
C PRO A 452 -15.13 0.25 26.25
N VAL A 453 -14.65 1.12 25.35
CA VAL A 453 -14.42 2.54 25.64
C VAL A 453 -15.45 3.39 24.90
N PRO A 454 -16.27 4.19 25.59
CA PRO A 454 -17.20 5.10 24.94
C PRO A 454 -16.48 6.05 23.97
N TRP A 455 -17.05 6.25 22.77
CA TRP A 455 -16.41 7.05 21.71
C TRP A 455 -15.96 8.44 22.18
N LYS A 456 -16.75 9.12 23.01
CA LYS A 456 -16.43 10.45 23.55
C LYS A 456 -15.11 10.45 24.33
N THR A 457 -14.87 9.38 25.11
CA THR A 457 -13.65 9.22 25.89
C THR A 457 -12.48 8.90 24.96
N LEU A 458 -12.67 7.95 24.06
CA LEU A 458 -11.63 7.54 23.10
C LEU A 458 -11.17 8.71 22.23
N ALA A 459 -12.09 9.47 21.65
CA ALA A 459 -11.80 10.64 20.82
C ALA A 459 -11.05 11.74 21.60
N LYS A 460 -11.37 11.92 22.90
CA LYS A 460 -10.71 12.91 23.75
C LYS A 460 -9.27 12.52 24.08
N VAL A 461 -9.01 11.25 24.40
CA VAL A 461 -7.65 10.78 24.75
C VAL A 461 -6.74 10.69 23.54
N SER A 462 -7.28 10.33 22.37
CA SER A 462 -6.53 10.27 21.11
C SER A 462 -6.46 11.61 20.37
N GLN A 463 -7.07 12.67 20.92
CA GLN A 463 -7.20 13.99 20.27
C GLN A 463 -7.86 13.93 18.88
N PHE A 464 -8.68 12.91 18.64
CA PHE A 464 -9.35 12.69 17.37
C PHE A 464 -10.60 13.57 17.26
N ASN A 465 -10.66 14.41 16.23
CA ASN A 465 -11.81 15.26 15.97
C ASN A 465 -12.76 14.61 14.97
N GLY A 466 -13.90 14.11 15.44
CA GLY A 466 -14.96 13.63 14.56
C GLY A 466 -15.85 12.55 15.15
N LYS A 467 -16.60 11.90 14.26
CA LYS A 467 -17.34 10.67 14.54
C LYS A 467 -16.39 9.46 14.47
N PRO A 468 -16.79 8.29 15.00
CA PRO A 468 -16.03 7.06 14.80
C PRO A 468 -15.68 6.87 13.32
N PRO A 469 -14.41 6.60 12.97
CA PRO A 469 -14.03 6.34 11.60
C PRO A 469 -14.81 5.14 11.06
N THR A 470 -15.74 5.38 10.13
CA THR A 470 -16.53 4.32 9.50
C THR A 470 -15.63 3.32 8.80
N SER A 471 -14.50 3.79 8.26
CA SER A 471 -13.48 2.92 7.66
C SER A 471 -12.85 1.94 8.64
N LEU A 472 -12.76 2.23 9.94
CA LEU A 472 -12.24 1.26 10.93
C LEU A 472 -13.32 0.25 11.35
N LEU A 473 -14.57 0.69 11.41
CA LEU A 473 -15.74 -0.14 11.77
C LEU A 473 -16.13 -1.11 10.66
N GLU A 474 -16.30 -0.62 9.43
CA GLU A 474 -16.62 -1.43 8.24
C GLU A 474 -15.54 -2.49 7.96
N ARG A 475 -14.30 -2.17 8.36
CA ARG A 475 -13.14 -3.05 8.25
C ARG A 475 -13.00 -4.01 9.43
N GLY A 476 -13.85 -3.93 10.45
CA GLY A 476 -13.71 -4.76 11.65
C GLY A 476 -12.38 -4.57 12.37
N LEU A 477 -11.66 -3.47 12.14
CA LEU A 477 -10.44 -3.13 12.88
C LEU A 477 -10.78 -2.51 14.23
N MET A 478 -11.97 -1.92 14.33
CA MET A 478 -12.58 -1.42 15.55
C MET A 478 -13.99 -1.99 15.62
N LEU A 479 -14.38 -2.47 16.78
CA LEU A 479 -15.70 -3.02 17.05
C LEU A 479 -16.55 -1.99 17.79
N GLU A 480 -17.85 -1.95 17.50
CA GLU A 480 -18.83 -1.20 18.26
C GLU A 480 -19.68 -2.17 19.07
N LEU A 481 -19.51 -2.12 20.40
CA LEU A 481 -20.26 -2.92 21.38
C LEU A 481 -21.24 -2.02 22.14
N GLU A 482 -22.19 -2.62 22.87
CA GLU A 482 -23.18 -1.87 23.66
C GLU A 482 -22.54 -0.86 24.64
N ASP A 483 -21.41 -1.24 25.24
CA ASP A 483 -20.67 -0.43 26.21
C ASP A 483 -19.61 0.49 25.59
N GLY A 484 -19.41 0.46 24.27
CA GLY A 484 -18.48 1.34 23.57
C GLY A 484 -17.61 0.65 22.52
N MET A 485 -16.54 1.33 22.11
CA MET A 485 -15.62 0.86 21.07
C MET A 485 -14.63 -0.15 21.64
N TRP A 486 -14.31 -1.17 20.86
CA TRP A 486 -13.41 -2.24 21.26
C TRP A 486 -12.48 -2.66 20.12
N LEU A 487 -11.46 -3.47 20.45
CA LEU A 487 -10.44 -3.96 19.53
C LEU A 487 -10.37 -5.48 19.60
N HIS A 488 -10.18 -6.13 18.45
CA HIS A 488 -9.95 -7.57 18.40
C HIS A 488 -8.62 -7.99 19.05
N GLU A 489 -8.58 -9.21 19.59
CA GLU A 489 -7.47 -9.68 20.42
C GLU A 489 -6.17 -9.88 19.61
N ALA A 490 -6.18 -10.21 18.31
CA ALA A 490 -4.95 -10.22 17.49
C ALA A 490 -4.36 -8.83 17.31
N LEU A 491 -5.18 -7.83 16.96
CA LEU A 491 -4.71 -6.45 16.80
C LEU A 491 -4.25 -5.89 18.14
N ARG A 492 -5.01 -6.17 19.20
CA ARG A 492 -4.67 -5.81 20.57
C ARG A 492 -3.36 -6.44 21.02
N SER A 493 -3.21 -7.76 20.91
CA SER A 493 -1.98 -8.47 21.26
C SER A 493 -0.78 -8.04 20.42
N ARG A 494 -0.98 -7.66 19.14
CA ARG A 494 0.07 -7.06 18.32
C ARG A 494 0.45 -5.66 18.83
N LEU A 495 -0.52 -4.77 19.05
CA LEU A 495 -0.26 -3.39 19.49
C LEU A 495 0.30 -3.34 20.92
N LEU A 496 -0.07 -4.29 21.78
CA LEU A 496 0.51 -4.46 23.13
C LEU A 496 1.96 -4.95 23.12
N ARG A 497 2.42 -5.53 22.00
CA ARG A 497 3.84 -5.91 21.80
C ARG A 497 4.69 -4.76 21.26
N GLU A 498 4.12 -3.58 21.01
CA GLU A 498 4.91 -2.35 20.84
C GLU A 498 5.78 -2.13 22.09
N VAL A 499 7.00 -1.63 21.94
CA VAL A 499 7.96 -1.52 23.05
C VAL A 499 8.30 -0.04 23.24
N GLY A 500 7.99 0.54 24.40
CA GLY A 500 8.36 1.92 24.72
C GLY A 500 7.54 2.59 25.83
N THR A 501 7.92 3.83 26.16
CA THR A 501 7.28 4.73 27.14
C THR A 501 5.84 5.11 26.76
N SER A 502 5.47 4.96 25.48
CA SER A 502 4.15 5.33 24.94
C SER A 502 3.00 4.41 25.38
N LEU A 503 3.24 3.13 25.70
CA LEU A 503 2.20 2.23 26.20
C LEU A 503 1.74 2.59 27.62
N GLU A 504 2.67 2.93 28.51
CA GLU A 504 2.37 3.34 29.88
C GLU A 504 1.62 4.68 29.92
N GLU A 505 2.01 5.62 29.06
CA GLU A 505 1.30 6.89 28.88
C GLU A 505 -0.13 6.69 28.34
N ARG A 506 -0.32 5.78 27.38
CA ARG A 506 -1.67 5.48 26.85
C ARG A 506 -2.55 4.80 27.90
N SER A 507 -1.99 3.86 28.68
CA SER A 507 -2.69 3.20 29.79
C SER A 507 -3.17 4.21 30.83
N THR A 508 -2.29 5.12 31.24
CA THR A 508 -2.63 6.14 32.23
C THR A 508 -3.69 7.11 31.71
N LYS A 509 -3.57 7.55 30.45
CA LYS A 509 -4.56 8.46 29.83
C LYS A 509 -5.92 7.81 29.65
N ILE A 510 -6.01 6.54 29.25
CA ILE A 510 -7.30 5.89 29.00
C ILE A 510 -8.05 5.52 30.29
N ASN A 511 -7.29 5.24 31.36
CA ASN A 511 -7.83 4.91 32.68
C ASN A 511 -8.06 6.15 33.56
N GLN A 512 -7.65 7.35 33.12
CA GLN A 512 -8.01 8.59 33.78
C GLN A 512 -9.52 8.82 33.66
N LYS A 513 -10.22 8.96 34.79
CA LYS A 513 -11.61 9.39 34.81
C LYS A 513 -11.69 10.81 34.26
N PHE A 514 -12.24 10.96 33.07
CA PHE A 514 -12.67 12.24 32.56
C PHE A 514 -14.09 12.48 33.06
N ASP A 515 -14.22 13.29 34.11
CA ASP A 515 -15.50 13.86 34.53
C ASP A 515 -16.11 14.76 33.42
#